data_AF-A0A519Y7E6-F1
#
_entry.id   AF-A0A519Y7E6-F1
#
_cell.length_a   1.000
_cell.length_b   1.000
_cell.length_c   1.000
_cell.angle_alpha   90.00
_cell.angle_beta   90.00
_cell.angle_gamma   90.00
#
_symmetry.space_group_name_H-M   'P 1'
#
loop_
_entity.id
_entity.type
_entity.pdbx_description
1 polymer ?
#
loop_
_entity_poly.entity_id
_entity_poly.type
_entity_poly.pdbx_seq_one_letter_code
_entity_poly.pdbx_strand_id
1 'polypeptide(L)'
;MFEGAADREQSTFTVRFGDSVYKTMAVTELRPNVTVVWNVKDSLIQIPELKNQTEWIGTTIIWEIRPAGENCILQLTHVGLQPAVECYEICATGWQQFTTSLKSFLETGKGTPFKQMS
;
A
#
# COMPACT_ATOMS: atom_id res chain seq x y z
N MET A 1 11.91 -1.31 -3.85
CA MET A 1 12.11 -0.88 -5.24
C MET A 1 10.76 -0.64 -5.89
N PHE A 2 10.64 0.43 -6.70
CA PHE A 2 9.44 0.74 -7.48
C PHE A 2 9.72 0.50 -8.96
N GLU A 3 8.79 -0.13 -9.67
CA GLU A 3 8.87 -0.44 -11.10
C GLU A 3 7.53 -0.11 -11.78
N GLY A 4 7.54 0.37 -13.01
CA GLY A 4 6.31 0.66 -13.78
C GLY A 4 5.81 2.09 -13.64
N ALA A 5 4.48 2.28 -13.72
CA ALA A 5 3.85 3.59 -13.71
C ALA A 5 2.60 3.61 -12.81
N ALA A 6 2.45 4.69 -12.04
CA ALA A 6 1.35 4.90 -11.10
C ALA A 6 0.65 6.27 -11.28
N ASP A 7 0.97 6.98 -12.37
CA ASP A 7 0.59 8.39 -12.62
C ASP A 7 -0.62 8.56 -13.55
N ARG A 8 -1.24 7.46 -13.98
CA ARG A 8 -2.42 7.46 -14.85
C ARG A 8 -3.27 6.22 -14.60
N GLU A 9 -4.55 6.29 -14.93
CA GLU A 9 -5.42 5.11 -14.87
C GLU A 9 -4.97 4.03 -15.86
N GLN A 10 -5.31 2.79 -15.55
CA GLN A 10 -4.96 1.58 -16.30
C GLN A 10 -3.45 1.26 -16.36
N SER A 11 -2.59 2.09 -15.76
CA SER A 11 -1.19 1.74 -15.57
C SER A 11 -1.01 0.70 -14.47
N THR A 12 0.11 0.00 -14.53
CA THR A 12 0.50 -0.99 -13.52
C THR A 12 1.88 -0.64 -12.98
N PHE A 13 2.05 -0.84 -11.67
CA PHE A 13 3.33 -0.67 -11.00
C PHE A 13 3.55 -1.79 -9.98
N THR A 14 4.82 -2.02 -9.66
CA THR A 14 5.25 -3.00 -8.66
C THR A 14 6.05 -2.31 -7.57
N VAL A 15 5.74 -2.61 -6.32
CA VAL A 15 6.53 -2.23 -5.15
C VAL A 15 7.14 -3.50 -4.54
N ARG A 16 8.46 -3.51 -4.36
CA ARG A 16 9.24 -4.61 -3.76
C ARG A 16 9.91 -4.19 -2.47
N PHE A 17 9.93 -5.07 -1.48
CA PHE A 17 10.65 -4.95 -0.21
C PHE A 17 11.59 -6.15 -0.07
N GLY A 18 12.82 -5.99 -0.57
CA GLY A 18 13.71 -7.13 -0.83
C GLY A 18 13.14 -8.08 -1.88
N ASP A 19 13.63 -9.31 -1.88
CA ASP A 19 13.20 -10.34 -2.84
C ASP A 19 11.95 -11.10 -2.38
N SER A 20 11.66 -11.06 -1.07
CA SER A 20 10.64 -11.89 -0.41
C SER A 20 9.24 -11.27 -0.40
N VAL A 21 9.11 -9.97 -0.65
CA VAL A 21 7.82 -9.28 -0.57
C VAL A 21 7.65 -8.33 -1.75
N TYR A 22 6.59 -8.51 -2.52
CA TYR A 22 6.20 -7.56 -3.56
C TYR A 22 4.69 -7.45 -3.72
N LYS A 23 4.26 -6.37 -4.36
CA LYS A 23 2.88 -6.11 -4.77
C LYS A 23 2.89 -5.48 -6.15
N THR A 24 2.20 -6.09 -7.10
CA THR A 24 1.90 -5.51 -8.40
C THR A 24 0.45 -5.03 -8.40
N MET A 25 0.25 -3.76 -8.72
CA MET A 25 -1.02 -3.07 -8.59
C MET A 25 -1.37 -2.35 -9.88
N ALA A 26 -2.62 -2.44 -10.30
CA ALA A 26 -3.18 -1.64 -11.38
C ALA A 26 -3.89 -0.42 -10.80
N VAL A 27 -3.64 0.77 -11.37
CA VAL A 27 -4.37 2.00 -11.03
C VAL A 27 -5.73 1.95 -11.71
N THR A 28 -6.80 1.76 -10.93
CA THR A 28 -8.16 1.65 -11.46
C THR A 28 -8.93 2.97 -11.38
N GLU A 29 -8.51 3.89 -10.52
CA GLU A 29 -9.05 5.25 -10.44
C GLU A 29 -7.96 6.21 -9.96
N LEU A 30 -7.86 7.37 -10.61
CA LEU A 30 -6.91 8.42 -10.21
C LEU A 30 -7.56 9.80 -10.34
N ARG A 31 -8.03 10.33 -9.22
CA ARG A 31 -8.58 11.70 -9.14
C ARG A 31 -7.67 12.56 -8.26
N PRO A 32 -6.93 13.53 -8.85
CA PRO A 32 -6.03 14.40 -8.11
C PRO A 32 -6.71 15.03 -6.89
N ASN A 33 -6.03 15.00 -5.74
CA ASN A 33 -6.50 15.57 -4.46
C ASN A 33 -7.83 15.01 -3.93
N VAL A 34 -8.32 13.89 -4.48
CA VAL A 34 -9.59 13.26 -4.08
C VAL A 34 -9.40 11.80 -3.74
N THR A 35 -8.94 10.98 -4.69
CA THR A 35 -8.79 9.54 -4.44
C THR A 35 -7.83 8.88 -5.41
N VAL A 36 -7.25 7.77 -4.95
CA VAL A 36 -6.49 6.84 -5.76
C VAL A 36 -6.95 5.43 -5.41
N VAL A 37 -7.29 4.63 -6.42
CA VAL A 37 -7.72 3.23 -6.24
C VAL A 37 -6.76 2.30 -6.97
N TRP A 38 -6.27 1.31 -6.24
CA TRP A 38 -5.36 0.29 -6.74
C TRP A 38 -5.98 -1.10 -6.57
N ASN A 39 -6.03 -1.87 -7.64
CA ASN A 39 -6.37 -3.29 -7.57
C ASN A 39 -5.09 -4.13 -7.60
N VAL A 40 -4.93 -5.02 -6.62
CA VAL A 40 -3.74 -5.88 -6.54
C VAL A 40 -3.88 -7.02 -7.54
N LYS A 41 -2.97 -7.05 -8.51
CA LYS A 41 -2.94 -8.03 -9.60
C LYS A 41 -2.04 -9.22 -9.29
N ASP A 42 -0.95 -8.97 -8.56
CA ASP A 42 -0.02 -10.00 -8.15
C ASP A 42 0.62 -9.61 -6.81
N SER A 43 0.99 -10.60 -6.01
CA SER A 43 1.51 -10.36 -4.67
C SER A 43 2.25 -11.58 -4.13
N LEU A 44 3.39 -11.31 -3.48
CA LEU A 44 4.04 -12.26 -2.59
C LEU A 44 4.29 -11.63 -1.22
N ILE A 45 4.00 -12.39 -0.17
CA ILE A 45 4.35 -12.13 1.23
C ILE A 45 5.03 -13.38 1.75
N GLN A 46 6.31 -13.55 1.42
CA GLN A 46 7.06 -14.76 1.79
C GLN A 46 7.49 -14.67 3.25
N ILE A 47 6.58 -15.11 4.12
CA ILE A 47 6.74 -15.20 5.57
C ILE A 47 6.47 -16.66 5.96
N PRO A 48 7.39 -17.34 6.67
CA PRO A 48 7.26 -18.76 6.98
C PRO A 48 5.95 -19.15 7.66
N GLU A 49 5.38 -18.24 8.44
CA GLU A 49 4.14 -18.43 9.20
C GLU A 49 2.88 -18.38 8.33
N LEU A 50 2.96 -17.88 7.09
CA LEU A 50 1.82 -17.79 6.17
C LEU A 50 1.77 -19.01 5.24
N LYS A 51 0.66 -19.76 5.29
CA LYS A 51 0.34 -20.81 4.32
C LYS A 51 -0.06 -20.21 2.98
N ASN A 52 -0.85 -19.13 2.99
CA ASN A 52 -1.18 -18.39 1.77
C ASN A 52 -0.39 -17.09 1.70
N GLN A 53 0.64 -17.07 0.86
CA GLN A 53 1.53 -15.92 0.69
C GLN A 53 1.03 -14.92 -0.37
N THR A 54 -0.13 -15.19 -0.97
CA THR A 54 -0.68 -14.45 -2.10
C THR A 54 -2.04 -13.79 -1.78
N GLU A 55 -2.40 -13.71 -0.49
CA GLU A 55 -3.74 -13.27 -0.04
C GLU A 55 -4.17 -11.86 -0.49
N TRP A 56 -3.23 -11.01 -0.91
CA TRP A 56 -3.59 -9.70 -1.46
C TRP A 56 -4.07 -9.78 -2.91
N ILE A 57 -3.86 -10.87 -3.65
CA ILE A 57 -4.31 -10.95 -5.05
C ILE A 57 -5.84 -10.79 -5.10
N GLY A 58 -6.30 -9.82 -5.90
CA GLY A 58 -7.71 -9.50 -6.05
C GLY A 58 -8.27 -8.50 -5.03
N THR A 59 -7.50 -8.10 -4.00
CA THR A 59 -7.91 -7.05 -3.07
C THR A 59 -7.80 -5.65 -3.68
N THR A 60 -8.39 -4.66 -3.00
CA THR A 60 -8.40 -3.27 -3.47
C THR A 60 -7.91 -2.32 -2.37
N ILE A 61 -6.95 -1.47 -2.69
CA ILE A 61 -6.43 -0.41 -1.81
C ILE A 61 -6.99 0.91 -2.30
N ILE A 62 -7.62 1.65 -1.39
CA ILE A 62 -8.28 2.93 -1.66
C ILE A 62 -7.62 3.97 -0.78
N TRP A 63 -7.09 5.02 -1.40
CA TRP A 63 -6.70 6.25 -0.74
C TRP A 63 -7.75 7.32 -0.99
N GLU A 64 -8.17 8.00 0.06
CA GLU A 64 -9.04 9.16 -0.02
C GLU A 64 -8.35 10.36 0.62
N ILE A 65 -8.47 11.51 -0.03
CA ILE A 65 -7.91 12.78 0.43
C ILE A 65 -9.08 13.73 0.65
N ARG A 66 -9.21 14.26 1.86
CA ARG A 66 -10.29 15.19 2.22
C ARG A 66 -9.71 16.45 2.85
N PRO A 67 -10.15 17.65 2.44
CA PRO A 67 -9.76 18.88 3.12
C PRO A 67 -10.28 18.89 4.56
N ALA A 68 -9.48 19.41 5.48
CA ALA A 68 -9.79 19.52 6.91
C ALA A 68 -9.21 20.83 7.48
N GLY A 69 -9.86 21.95 7.15
CA GLY A 69 -9.37 23.28 7.48
C GLY A 69 -8.06 23.59 6.74
N GLU A 70 -7.03 23.97 7.48
CA GLU A 70 -5.66 24.17 6.95
C GLU A 70 -4.90 22.86 6.72
N ASN A 71 -5.47 21.73 7.14
CA ASN A 71 -4.89 20.40 7.01
C ASN A 71 -5.67 19.56 5.97
N CYS A 72 -5.22 18.32 5.78
CA CYS A 72 -5.98 17.30 5.06
C CYS A 72 -6.04 15.99 5.85
N ILE A 73 -7.06 15.19 5.57
CA ILE A 73 -7.19 13.81 6.04
C ILE A 73 -6.82 12.91 4.87
N LEU A 74 -5.83 12.05 5.10
CA LEU A 74 -5.48 10.92 4.24
C LEU A 74 -6.04 9.65 4.87
N GLN A 75 -7.00 9.02 4.20
CA GLN A 75 -7.61 7.77 4.64
C GLN A 75 -7.19 6.64 3.71
N LEU A 76 -6.62 5.57 4.27
CA LEU A 76 -6.38 4.31 3.55
C LEU A 76 -7.43 3.28 3.97
N THR A 77 -8.02 2.63 2.98
CA THR A 77 -8.87 1.45 3.15
C THR A 77 -8.34 0.31 2.30
N HIS A 78 -8.18 -0.88 2.89
CA HIS A 78 -7.79 -2.09 2.16
C HIS A 78 -8.94 -3.09 2.13
N VAL A 79 -9.75 -3.02 1.07
CA VAL A 79 -10.90 -3.89 0.85
C VAL A 79 -10.43 -5.31 0.51
N GLY A 80 -10.84 -6.29 1.30
CA GLY A 80 -10.44 -7.69 1.18
C GLY A 80 -9.42 -8.14 2.24
N LEU A 81 -8.73 -7.20 2.88
CA LEU A 81 -7.89 -7.49 4.05
C LEU A 81 -8.77 -7.50 5.32
N GLN A 82 -9.34 -8.66 5.64
CA GLN A 82 -10.26 -8.84 6.76
C GLN A 82 -9.64 -9.71 7.85
N PRO A 83 -10.09 -9.66 9.12
CA PRO A 83 -9.53 -10.47 10.21
C PRO A 83 -9.48 -11.99 9.96
N ALA A 84 -10.27 -12.49 9.01
CA ALA A 84 -10.28 -13.90 8.63
C ALA A 84 -9.12 -14.33 7.71
N VAL A 85 -8.38 -13.39 7.10
CA VAL A 85 -7.20 -13.72 6.28
C VAL A 85 -5.97 -13.90 7.15
N GLU A 86 -5.09 -14.82 6.78
CA GLU A 86 -3.97 -15.26 7.61
C GLU A 86 -2.97 -14.12 7.85
N CYS A 87 -2.74 -13.29 6.83
CA CYS A 87 -1.82 -12.17 6.89
C CYS A 87 -2.42 -10.90 7.54
N TYR A 88 -3.64 -10.94 8.08
CA TYR A 88 -4.34 -9.73 8.55
C TYR A 88 -3.50 -8.90 9.53
N GLU A 89 -3.06 -9.50 10.64
CA GLU A 89 -2.36 -8.77 11.71
C GLU A 89 -1.05 -8.14 11.23
N ILE A 90 -0.25 -8.90 10.47
CA ILE A 90 1.03 -8.41 9.95
C ILE A 90 0.83 -7.33 8.90
N CYS A 91 -0.20 -7.45 8.06
CA CYS A 91 -0.52 -6.47 7.03
C CYS A 91 -1.13 -5.20 7.62
N ALA A 92 -2.00 -5.32 8.62
CA ALA A 92 -2.58 -4.18 9.33
C ALA A 92 -1.48 -3.38 10.04
N THR A 93 -0.56 -4.08 10.72
CA THR A 93 0.61 -3.46 11.35
C THR A 93 1.51 -2.79 10.31
N GLY A 94 1.76 -3.46 9.18
CA GLY A 94 2.53 -2.88 8.07
C GLY A 94 1.90 -1.59 7.54
N TRP A 95 0.58 -1.57 7.32
CA TRP A 95 -0.13 -0.36 6.88
C TRP A 95 0.02 0.79 7.89
N GLN A 96 -0.10 0.53 9.20
CA GLN A 96 0.10 1.55 10.23
C GLN A 96 1.51 2.15 10.19
N GLN A 97 2.53 1.32 9.98
CA GLN A 97 3.92 1.78 9.84
C GLN A 97 4.09 2.67 8.61
N PHE A 98 3.55 2.25 7.44
CA PHE A 98 3.64 3.05 6.22
C PHE A 98 2.91 4.38 6.34
N THR A 99 1.69 4.41 6.89
CA THR A 99 0.94 5.66 7.06
C THR A 99 1.62 6.61 8.06
N THR A 100 2.22 6.07 9.12
CA THR A 100 2.99 6.87 10.10
C THR A 100 4.24 7.48 9.45
N SER A 101 4.97 6.68 8.68
CA SER A 101 6.15 7.11 7.93
C SER A 101 5.81 8.21 6.90
N LEU A 102 4.71 8.04 6.18
CA LEU A 102 4.20 9.02 5.21
C LEU A 102 3.83 10.34 5.89
N LYS A 103 3.10 10.30 7.02
CA LYS A 103 2.77 11.50 7.80
C LYS A 103 4.03 12.26 8.21
N SER A 104 5.01 11.57 8.80
CA SER A 104 6.28 12.19 9.20
C SER A 104 7.00 12.83 8.01
N PHE A 105 7.02 12.16 6.86
CA PHE A 105 7.64 12.69 5.64
C PHE A 105 6.95 13.96 5.16
N LEU A 106 5.61 13.99 5.14
CA LEU A 106 4.84 15.17 4.72
C LEU A 106 5.01 16.36 5.68
N GLU A 107 5.11 16.11 6.99
CA GLU A 107 5.20 17.17 8.00
C GLU A 107 6.63 17.68 8.23
N THR A 108 7.65 16.83 8.04
CA THR A 108 9.03 17.13 8.45
C THR A 108 10.07 16.97 7.34
N GLY A 109 9.67 16.45 6.18
CA GLY A 109 10.58 16.07 5.11
C GLY A 109 11.35 14.76 5.37
N LYS A 110 11.13 14.08 6.50
CA LYS A 110 11.82 12.83 6.86
C LYS A 110 10.84 11.73 7.24
N GLY A 111 10.90 10.62 6.52
CA GLY A 111 10.15 9.39 6.82
C GLY A 111 11.06 8.25 7.27
N THR A 112 10.44 7.10 7.51
CA THR A 112 11.10 5.82 7.85
C THR A 112 10.79 4.77 6.78
N PRO A 113 11.25 4.96 5.52
CA PRO A 113 11.01 3.97 4.47
C PRO A 113 11.69 2.65 4.81
N PHE A 114 11.16 1.54 4.27
CA PHE A 114 11.82 0.25 4.35
C PHE A 114 13.26 0.37 3.84
N LYS A 115 14.21 -0.12 4.63
CA LYS A 115 15.61 -0.24 4.25
C LYS A 115 15.87 -1.73 4.07
N GLN A 116 16.26 -2.12 2.86
CA GLN A 116 16.85 -3.45 2.68
C GLN A 116 18.12 -3.46 3.52
N MET A 117 18.20 -4.37 4.50
CA MET A 117 19.46 -4.60 5.21
C MET A 117 20.43 -5.16 4.17
N SER A 118 21.40 -4.34 3.79
CA SER A 118 22.52 -4.70 2.92
C SER A 118 23.45 -5.69 3.61
#